data_AF-A0A117LP61-F1
#
_entry.id   AF-A0A117LP61-F1
#
_cell.length_a   1.000
_cell.length_b   1.000
_cell.length_c   1.000
_cell.angle_alpha   90.00
_cell.angle_beta   90.00
_cell.angle_gamma   90.00
#
_symmetry.space_group_name_H-M   'P 1'
#
loop_
_entity.id
_entity.type
_entity.pdbx_description
1 polymer ?
#
loop_
_entity_poly.entity_id
_entity_poly.type
_entity_poly.pdbx_seq_one_letter_code
_entity_poly.pdbx_strand_id
1 'polypeptide(L)'
;KTGNIILWNWQKEEVELLEQKNSNKIEIDCIEDKEIDSLIQHFEKCIKYVSELEYPIKLKSYGYFLRLVLNAIQEEQFDYLLMRLKSNKELERNEGGYEDFGDNNPKEALKNLISYLKANNPKLKKLNEAISKTTKKTLYIVDREDIEFFKTNRNKNCQFITQKELKKFIKNGKLYKKPIVFYTFNGSKDFDFIYNLPNNVQLILYEQEKELYNKQLQIHTNQLEPELESEDRYKICSVKYEPIVKQEVKVNPTLEQIIERLEQRSNTAYDGYKNESDSLLDDLEEEITYRIVLSNNSVVELESNETVFDEKGNLIKSYRLIIGSKIRIYPKEQLAENLFQIAVEVEPEKFGKIDEHATVWQNALKDLEQHTNDREQLYNKLKENGLRVLPATIDAYFRGQRKFPMFNSDLRAILKVAGKELLYEQIKKSKRLYNSTMIALGRGIKQELQQFLKDKTVGEILQKKSFTKETLQKFIDEYMPLLTIIKKEEVSDEQ
;
A
#
# COMPACT_ATOMS: atom_id res chain seq x y z
N LYS A 1 41.57 -37.67 16.48
CA LYS A 1 40.42 -38.04 15.62
C LYS A 1 39.23 -37.23 16.11
N THR A 2 39.01 -36.05 15.54
CA THR A 2 37.74 -35.34 15.69
C THR A 2 36.66 -36.24 15.11
N GLY A 3 35.75 -36.73 15.95
CA GLY A 3 34.65 -37.57 15.49
C GLY A 3 33.81 -36.79 14.48
N ASN A 4 33.48 -37.38 13.34
CA ASN A 4 32.51 -36.81 12.42
C ASN A 4 31.20 -36.67 13.19
N ILE A 5 30.80 -35.43 13.48
CA ILE A 5 29.50 -35.13 14.06
C ILE A 5 28.50 -35.29 12.92
N ILE A 6 27.59 -36.26 13.06
CA ILE A 6 26.45 -36.39 12.14
C ILE A 6 25.42 -35.35 12.56
N LEU A 7 25.05 -34.48 11.62
CA LEU A 7 24.04 -33.43 11.85
C LEU A 7 22.67 -33.96 11.42
N TRP A 8 21.64 -33.65 12.22
CA TRP A 8 20.24 -33.99 11.91
C TRP A 8 19.48 -32.71 11.58
N ASN A 9 18.98 -32.59 10.35
CA ASN A 9 18.12 -31.46 9.99
C ASN A 9 16.67 -31.79 10.37
N TRP A 10 16.25 -31.27 11.53
CA TRP A 10 14.93 -31.50 12.09
C TRP A 10 13.83 -31.00 11.14
N GLN A 11 12.95 -31.90 10.73
CA GLN A 11 11.77 -31.55 9.94
C GLN A 11 10.74 -30.86 10.81
N LYS A 12 9.91 -30.01 10.23
CA LYS A 12 8.88 -29.26 10.95
C LYS A 12 7.99 -30.18 11.79
N GLU A 13 7.53 -31.28 11.20
CA GLU A 13 6.66 -32.27 11.86
C GLU A 13 7.38 -32.96 13.04
N GLU A 14 8.69 -33.16 12.95
CA GLU A 14 9.51 -33.72 14.02
C GLU A 14 9.70 -32.71 15.16
N VAL A 15 9.95 -31.43 14.83
CA VAL A 15 10.00 -30.33 15.81
C VAL A 15 8.66 -30.19 16.51
N GLU A 16 7.54 -30.22 15.77
CA GLU A 16 6.20 -30.15 16.34
C GLU A 16 5.90 -31.32 17.27
N LEU A 17 6.32 -32.54 16.90
CA LEU A 17 6.22 -33.73 17.73
C LEU A 17 7.02 -33.56 19.04
N LEU A 18 8.27 -33.10 18.95
CA LEU A 18 9.13 -32.86 20.11
C LEU A 18 8.59 -31.78 21.04
N GLU A 19 8.02 -30.72 20.47
CA GLU A 19 7.43 -29.60 21.20
C GLU A 19 6.02 -29.92 21.72
N GLN A 20 5.51 -31.14 21.49
CA GLN A 20 4.14 -31.56 21.84
C GLN A 20 3.07 -30.60 21.28
N LYS A 21 3.36 -29.99 20.14
CA LYS A 21 2.39 -29.18 19.40
C LYS A 21 1.47 -30.11 18.62
N ASN A 22 0.17 -29.82 18.61
CA ASN A 22 -0.75 -30.55 17.73
C ASN A 22 -0.34 -30.31 16.28
N SER A 23 -0.32 -31.35 15.44
CA SER A 23 -0.08 -31.19 14.01
C SER A 23 -1.12 -30.24 13.41
N ASN A 24 -0.67 -29.15 12.82
CA ASN A 24 -1.55 -28.14 12.24
C ASN A 24 -2.20 -28.74 10.99
N LYS A 25 -3.53 -28.74 10.91
CA LYS A 25 -4.22 -29.23 9.70
C LYS A 25 -4.44 -28.08 8.72
N ILE A 26 -4.00 -28.26 7.47
CA ILE A 26 -4.33 -27.37 6.36
C ILE A 26 -5.39 -28.06 5.49
N GLU A 27 -6.57 -27.47 5.39
CA GLU A 27 -7.68 -27.95 4.55
C GLU A 27 -7.92 -26.97 3.39
N ILE A 28 -8.11 -27.48 2.18
CA ILE A 28 -8.46 -26.66 1.01
C ILE A 28 -9.92 -26.94 0.64
N ASP A 29 -10.77 -25.92 0.76
CA ASP A 29 -12.13 -25.90 0.27
C ASP A 29 -12.13 -25.29 -1.13
N CYS A 30 -12.12 -26.17 -2.14
CA CYS A 30 -12.04 -25.79 -3.53
C CYS A 30 -13.38 -25.21 -4.04
N ILE A 31 -13.31 -24.12 -4.78
CA ILE A 31 -14.42 -23.57 -5.54
C ILE A 31 -14.34 -24.17 -6.94
N GLU A 32 -15.23 -25.12 -7.22
CA GLU A 32 -15.34 -25.79 -8.52
C GLU A 32 -16.35 -25.03 -9.39
N ASP A 33 -15.89 -24.53 -10.54
CA ASP A 33 -16.74 -23.82 -11.51
C ASP A 33 -16.18 -23.99 -12.93
N LYS A 34 -16.83 -24.87 -13.69
CA LYS A 34 -16.39 -25.27 -15.04
C LYS A 34 -16.30 -24.09 -16.02
N GLU A 35 -17.11 -23.06 -15.83
CA GLU A 35 -17.10 -21.90 -16.72
C GLU A 35 -15.87 -21.04 -16.45
N ILE A 36 -15.50 -20.86 -15.18
CA ILE A 36 -14.24 -20.19 -14.80
C ILE A 36 -13.05 -20.94 -15.38
N ASP A 37 -13.03 -22.27 -15.27
CA ASP A 37 -11.95 -23.09 -15.80
C ASP A 37 -11.81 -22.95 -17.33
N SER A 38 -12.95 -22.96 -18.05
CA SER A 38 -13.00 -22.73 -19.49
C SER A 38 -12.49 -21.34 -19.88
N LEU A 39 -12.94 -20.30 -19.17
CA LEU A 39 -12.54 -18.90 -19.42
C LEU A 39 -11.04 -18.69 -19.14
N ILE A 40 -10.49 -19.29 -18.09
CA ILE A 40 -9.07 -19.21 -17.78
C ILE A 40 -8.24 -19.97 -18.83
N GLN A 41 -8.66 -21.17 -19.23
CA GLN A 41 -7.97 -21.92 -20.30
C GLN A 41 -8.01 -21.17 -21.64
N HIS A 42 -9.12 -20.49 -21.94
CA HIS A 42 -9.23 -19.66 -23.13
C HIS A 42 -8.28 -18.46 -23.05
N PHE A 43 -8.22 -17.78 -21.89
CA PHE A 43 -7.27 -16.70 -21.65
C PHE A 43 -5.82 -17.16 -21.82
N GLU A 44 -5.43 -18.33 -21.29
CA GLU A 44 -4.09 -18.89 -21.49
C GLU A 44 -3.76 -19.13 -22.96
N LYS A 45 -4.73 -19.67 -23.73
CA LYS A 45 -4.56 -19.87 -25.17
C LYS A 45 -4.30 -18.56 -25.89
N CYS A 46 -5.01 -17.49 -25.52
CA CYS A 46 -4.80 -16.15 -26.07
C CYS A 46 -3.41 -15.60 -25.71
N ILE A 47 -2.99 -15.71 -24.44
CA ILE A 47 -1.65 -15.30 -23.99
C ILE A 47 -0.56 -16.06 -24.76
N LYS A 48 -0.74 -17.37 -24.93
CA LYS A 48 0.20 -18.20 -25.68
C LYS A 48 0.26 -17.78 -27.15
N TYR A 49 -0.89 -17.57 -27.77
CA TYR A 49 -0.99 -17.14 -29.17
C TYR A 49 -0.17 -15.87 -29.43
N VAL A 50 -0.36 -14.80 -28.64
CA VAL A 50 0.37 -13.54 -28.84
C VAL A 50 1.88 -13.67 -28.55
N SER A 51 2.27 -14.63 -27.69
CA SER A 51 3.68 -14.90 -27.38
C SER A 51 4.40 -15.74 -28.45
N GLU A 52 3.65 -16.43 -29.32
CA GLU A 52 4.17 -17.29 -30.39
C GLU A 52 4.13 -16.62 -31.77
N LEU A 53 3.73 -15.35 -31.86
CA LEU A 53 3.77 -14.56 -33.09
C LEU A 53 5.21 -14.39 -33.60
N GLU A 54 5.35 -14.11 -34.90
CA GLU A 54 6.65 -13.81 -35.54
C GLU A 54 7.39 -12.67 -34.83
N TYR A 55 6.64 -11.68 -34.35
CA TYR A 55 7.08 -10.65 -33.40
C TYR A 55 6.37 -10.88 -32.06
N PRO A 56 6.97 -11.64 -31.12
CA PRO A 56 6.33 -11.99 -29.86
C PRO A 56 5.92 -10.79 -29.02
N ILE A 57 4.64 -10.74 -28.65
CA ILE A 57 4.10 -9.71 -27.76
C ILE A 57 4.25 -10.18 -26.33
N LYS A 58 5.01 -9.42 -25.52
CA LYS A 58 5.22 -9.74 -24.09
C LYS A 58 4.25 -8.95 -23.24
N LEU A 59 3.26 -9.65 -22.69
CA LEU A 59 2.27 -9.07 -21.78
C LEU A 59 2.70 -9.22 -20.32
N LYS A 60 3.20 -8.13 -19.73
CA LYS A 60 3.68 -8.06 -18.35
C LYS A 60 2.55 -7.85 -17.35
N SER A 61 1.53 -7.07 -17.71
CA SER A 61 0.42 -6.66 -16.82
C SER A 61 -0.70 -7.70 -16.70
N TYR A 62 -0.97 -8.45 -17.77
CA TYR A 62 -2.13 -9.35 -17.91
C TYR A 62 -2.19 -10.46 -16.86
N GLY A 63 -1.03 -11.00 -16.48
CA GLY A 63 -0.98 -11.93 -15.36
C GLY A 63 -1.45 -11.29 -14.06
N TYR A 64 -0.98 -10.09 -13.74
CA TYR A 64 -1.38 -9.39 -12.52
C TYR A 64 -2.89 -9.13 -12.49
N PHE A 65 -3.51 -8.77 -13.62
CA PHE A 65 -4.97 -8.70 -13.70
C PHE A 65 -5.63 -10.03 -13.33
N LEU A 66 -5.24 -11.14 -13.96
CA LEU A 66 -5.81 -12.45 -13.65
C LEU A 66 -5.72 -12.73 -12.14
N ARG A 67 -4.57 -12.45 -11.52
CA ARG A 67 -4.37 -12.66 -10.08
C ARG A 67 -5.29 -11.78 -9.22
N LEU A 68 -5.42 -10.49 -9.54
CA LEU A 68 -6.26 -9.56 -8.79
C LEU A 68 -7.75 -9.88 -8.93
N VAL A 69 -8.15 -10.30 -10.12
CA VAL A 69 -9.51 -10.73 -10.43
C VAL A 69 -9.89 -11.97 -9.64
N LEU A 70 -8.97 -12.93 -9.47
CA LEU A 70 -9.19 -14.10 -8.62
C LEU A 70 -9.26 -13.74 -7.13
N ASN A 71 -8.63 -12.65 -6.68
CA ASN A 71 -8.69 -12.18 -5.29
C ASN A 71 -9.91 -11.28 -5.01
N ALA A 72 -10.48 -10.65 -6.04
CA ALA A 72 -11.58 -9.71 -5.91
C ALA A 72 -12.87 -10.37 -5.38
N ILE A 73 -13.58 -9.64 -4.52
CA ILE A 73 -14.84 -10.08 -3.91
C ILE A 73 -15.92 -8.99 -3.88
N GLN A 74 -15.56 -7.72 -4.02
CA GLN A 74 -16.51 -6.60 -4.05
C GLN A 74 -16.77 -6.15 -5.50
N GLU A 75 -17.98 -5.68 -5.79
CA GLU A 75 -18.38 -5.29 -7.14
C GLU A 75 -17.49 -4.17 -7.70
N GLU A 76 -17.15 -3.20 -6.87
CA GLU A 76 -16.33 -2.05 -7.25
C GLU A 76 -14.89 -2.45 -7.61
N GLN A 77 -14.38 -3.58 -7.08
CA GLN A 77 -13.07 -4.10 -7.45
C GLN A 77 -13.09 -4.65 -8.88
N PHE A 78 -14.15 -5.37 -9.26
CA PHE A 78 -14.30 -5.87 -10.62
C PHE A 78 -14.46 -4.73 -11.63
N ASP A 79 -15.28 -3.71 -11.30
CA ASP A 79 -15.45 -2.54 -12.16
C ASP A 79 -14.14 -1.78 -12.38
N TYR A 80 -13.36 -1.64 -11.31
CA TYR A 80 -12.05 -1.03 -11.40
C TYR A 80 -11.08 -1.82 -12.28
N LEU A 81 -11.03 -3.15 -12.13
CA LEU A 81 -10.18 -4.03 -12.93
C LEU A 81 -10.59 -4.02 -14.41
N LEU A 82 -11.90 -3.99 -14.71
CA LEU A 82 -12.41 -3.82 -16.09
C LEU A 82 -11.97 -2.49 -16.70
N MET A 83 -12.10 -1.41 -15.94
CA MET A 83 -11.70 -0.08 -16.38
C MET A 83 -10.18 0.00 -16.63
N ARG A 84 -9.36 -0.49 -15.70
CA ARG A 84 -7.89 -0.58 -15.89
C ARG A 84 -7.52 -1.41 -17.11
N LEU A 85 -8.14 -2.57 -17.30
CA LEU A 85 -7.88 -3.44 -18.44
C LEU A 85 -8.25 -2.76 -19.77
N LYS A 86 -9.32 -1.95 -19.78
CA LYS A 86 -9.71 -1.15 -20.95
C LYS A 86 -8.64 -0.10 -21.29
N SER A 87 -8.13 0.61 -20.28
CA SER A 87 -7.14 1.68 -20.45
C SER A 87 -5.69 1.16 -20.61
N ASN A 88 -5.44 -0.13 -20.33
CA ASN A 88 -4.16 -0.79 -20.55
C ASN A 88 -3.80 -0.82 -22.05
N LYS A 89 -2.73 -0.12 -22.45
CA LYS A 89 -2.27 -0.06 -23.85
C LYS A 89 -1.12 -1.03 -24.18
N GLU A 90 -0.93 -2.09 -23.39
CA GLU A 90 0.23 -2.97 -23.56
C GLU A 90 0.17 -3.72 -24.89
N LEU A 91 -1.01 -4.18 -25.33
CA LEU A 91 -1.16 -4.81 -26.65
C LEU A 91 -0.89 -3.80 -27.78
N GLU A 92 -1.34 -2.56 -27.61
CA GLU A 92 -1.31 -1.49 -28.60
C GLU A 92 0.07 -0.86 -28.81
N ARG A 93 0.93 -0.89 -27.78
CA ARG A 93 2.26 -0.26 -27.80
C ARG A 93 3.41 -1.22 -28.14
N ASN A 94 3.14 -2.50 -28.35
CA ASN A 94 4.18 -3.47 -28.70
C ASN A 94 4.63 -3.33 -30.16
N GLU A 95 5.87 -3.73 -30.46
CA GLU A 95 6.50 -3.57 -31.79
C GLU A 95 5.72 -4.23 -32.94
N GLY A 96 4.90 -5.25 -32.64
CA GLY A 96 4.01 -5.91 -33.59
C GLY A 96 2.72 -5.14 -33.92
N GLY A 97 2.40 -4.08 -33.17
CA GLY A 97 1.12 -3.37 -33.29
C GLY A 97 -0.09 -4.18 -32.83
N TYR A 98 -1.23 -3.52 -32.61
CA TYR A 98 -2.50 -4.20 -32.36
C TYR A 98 -3.15 -4.57 -33.69
N GLU A 99 -3.16 -5.87 -34.01
CA GLU A 99 -4.11 -6.43 -34.97
C GLU A 99 -5.37 -6.86 -34.21
N ASP A 100 -6.53 -6.84 -34.87
CA ASP A 100 -7.74 -7.41 -34.29
C ASP A 100 -7.54 -8.94 -34.15
N PHE A 101 -7.07 -9.37 -32.98
CA PHE A 101 -6.75 -10.77 -32.68
C PHE A 101 -8.01 -11.67 -32.64
N GLY A 102 -9.22 -11.10 -32.86
CA GLY A 102 -10.49 -11.82 -32.82
C GLY A 102 -10.65 -12.62 -31.53
N ASP A 103 -10.99 -13.91 -31.67
CA ASP A 103 -11.15 -14.83 -30.54
C ASP A 103 -9.84 -15.10 -29.77
N ASN A 104 -8.66 -14.79 -30.33
CA ASN A 104 -7.38 -14.99 -29.64
C ASN A 104 -6.91 -13.74 -28.86
N ASN A 105 -7.80 -12.76 -28.67
CA ASN A 105 -7.47 -11.51 -28.00
C ASN A 105 -7.38 -11.69 -26.46
N PRO A 106 -6.19 -11.52 -25.84
CA PRO A 106 -6.04 -11.70 -24.40
C PRO A 106 -6.84 -10.68 -23.57
N LYS A 107 -7.07 -9.47 -24.10
CA LYS A 107 -7.82 -8.40 -23.43
C LYS A 107 -9.30 -8.75 -23.33
N GLU A 108 -9.89 -9.18 -24.43
CA GLU A 108 -11.31 -9.60 -24.45
C GLU A 108 -11.52 -10.91 -23.67
N ALA A 109 -10.60 -11.88 -23.78
CA ALA A 109 -10.67 -13.10 -22.98
C ALA A 109 -10.65 -12.83 -21.46
N LEU A 110 -9.77 -11.94 -21.01
CA LEU A 110 -9.70 -11.53 -19.61
C LEU A 110 -10.92 -10.73 -19.17
N LYS A 111 -11.41 -9.81 -20.00
CA LYS A 111 -12.64 -9.03 -19.75
C LYS A 111 -13.86 -9.94 -19.60
N ASN A 112 -13.97 -11.00 -20.39
CA ASN A 112 -15.04 -12.01 -20.27
C ASN A 112 -14.96 -12.74 -18.92
N LEU A 113 -13.76 -13.15 -18.50
CA LEU A 113 -13.54 -13.75 -17.18
C LEU A 113 -13.94 -12.79 -16.04
N ILE A 114 -13.51 -11.54 -16.11
CA ILE A 114 -13.85 -10.53 -15.09
C ILE A 114 -15.36 -10.31 -15.02
N SER A 115 -16.02 -10.19 -16.17
CA SER A 115 -17.46 -9.98 -16.25
C SER A 115 -18.25 -11.17 -15.67
N TYR A 116 -17.79 -12.40 -15.95
CA TYR A 116 -18.38 -13.61 -15.38
C TYR A 116 -18.25 -13.64 -13.84
N LEU A 117 -17.04 -13.34 -13.34
CA LEU A 117 -16.77 -13.29 -11.90
C LEU A 117 -17.54 -12.18 -11.19
N LYS A 118 -17.71 -11.01 -11.83
CA LYS A 118 -18.55 -9.92 -11.34
C LYS A 118 -20.00 -10.37 -11.18
N ALA A 119 -20.56 -11.04 -12.19
CA ALA A 119 -21.97 -11.46 -12.19
C ALA A 119 -22.26 -12.61 -11.20
N ASN A 120 -21.32 -13.55 -11.04
CA ASN A 120 -21.57 -14.77 -10.27
C ASN A 120 -20.94 -14.79 -8.88
N ASN A 121 -19.78 -14.15 -8.73
CA ASN A 121 -18.97 -14.04 -7.51
C ASN A 121 -18.98 -15.29 -6.59
N PRO A 122 -18.53 -16.45 -7.11
CA PRO A 122 -18.61 -17.72 -6.37
C PRO A 122 -17.70 -17.73 -5.13
N LYS A 123 -16.56 -17.03 -5.14
CA LYS A 123 -15.71 -16.88 -3.96
C LYS A 123 -16.42 -16.17 -2.81
N LEU A 124 -17.12 -15.06 -3.06
CA LEU A 124 -17.91 -14.40 -2.02
C LEU A 124 -19.04 -15.31 -1.50
N LYS A 125 -19.73 -16.04 -2.39
CA LYS A 125 -20.76 -17.02 -2.00
C LYS A 125 -20.20 -18.07 -1.05
N LYS A 126 -19.07 -18.70 -1.43
CA LYS A 126 -18.40 -19.72 -0.63
C LYS A 126 -17.89 -19.18 0.71
N LEU A 127 -17.33 -17.96 0.72
CA LEU A 127 -16.93 -17.26 1.95
C LEU A 127 -18.12 -17.04 2.89
N ASN A 128 -19.24 -16.54 2.37
CA ASN A 128 -20.46 -16.32 3.16
C ASN A 128 -21.01 -17.63 3.74
N GLU A 129 -20.97 -18.72 2.97
CA GLU A 129 -21.31 -20.05 3.47
C GLU A 129 -20.40 -20.49 4.62
N ALA A 130 -19.07 -20.40 4.45
CA ALA A 130 -18.11 -20.75 5.49
C ALA A 130 -18.30 -19.89 6.76
N ILE A 131 -18.52 -18.59 6.57
CA ILE A 131 -18.83 -17.64 7.66
C ILE A 131 -20.10 -18.07 8.39
N SER A 132 -21.17 -18.41 7.68
CA SER A 132 -22.45 -18.82 8.28
C SER A 132 -22.34 -20.12 9.09
N LYS A 133 -21.51 -21.07 8.64
CA LYS A 133 -21.28 -22.37 9.27
C LYS A 133 -20.27 -22.30 10.43
N THR A 134 -19.64 -21.16 10.68
CA THR A 134 -18.61 -21.01 11.71
C THR A 134 -19.19 -20.99 13.12
N THR A 135 -18.88 -22.05 13.89
CA THR A 135 -19.34 -22.24 15.27
C THR A 135 -18.28 -21.94 16.32
N LYS A 136 -16.99 -22.04 15.98
CA LYS A 136 -15.85 -21.75 16.86
C LYS A 136 -15.27 -20.38 16.53
N LYS A 137 -14.57 -19.77 17.49
CA LYS A 137 -13.87 -18.48 17.26
C LYS A 137 -12.78 -18.65 16.20
N THR A 138 -13.03 -18.11 15.01
CA THR A 138 -12.19 -18.27 13.80
C THR A 138 -11.73 -16.92 13.30
N LEU A 139 -10.47 -16.84 12.87
CA LEU A 139 -9.89 -15.66 12.25
C LEU A 139 -10.04 -15.76 10.73
N TYR A 140 -10.61 -14.74 10.11
CA TYR A 140 -10.67 -14.61 8.66
C TYR A 140 -9.63 -13.58 8.23
N ILE A 141 -8.70 -13.99 7.39
CA ILE A 141 -7.66 -13.13 6.86
C ILE A 141 -8.20 -12.49 5.60
N VAL A 142 -8.34 -11.17 5.64
CA VAL A 142 -8.91 -10.38 4.56
C VAL A 142 -8.01 -9.23 4.19
N ASP A 143 -8.13 -8.77 2.94
CA ASP A 143 -7.41 -7.59 2.49
C ASP A 143 -7.88 -6.36 3.26
N ARG A 144 -6.98 -5.38 3.41
CA ARG A 144 -7.27 -4.16 4.19
C ARG A 144 -8.52 -3.44 3.69
N GLU A 145 -8.73 -3.48 2.38
CA GLU A 145 -9.83 -2.86 1.67
C GLU A 145 -11.18 -3.57 1.88
N ASP A 146 -11.15 -4.84 2.31
CA ASP A 146 -12.32 -5.69 2.52
C ASP A 146 -12.76 -5.77 3.99
N ILE A 147 -11.94 -5.29 4.93
CA ILE A 147 -12.25 -5.36 6.36
C ILE A 147 -13.61 -4.72 6.67
N GLU A 148 -13.87 -3.51 6.18
CA GLU A 148 -15.11 -2.79 6.46
C GLU A 148 -16.33 -3.51 5.88
N PHE A 149 -16.18 -4.14 4.71
CA PHE A 149 -17.24 -4.93 4.09
C PHE A 149 -17.68 -6.07 5.02
N PHE A 150 -16.72 -6.80 5.60
CA PHE A 150 -17.01 -7.90 6.52
C PHE A 150 -17.34 -7.48 7.97
N LYS A 151 -17.08 -6.23 8.37
CA LYS A 151 -17.44 -5.74 9.72
C LYS A 151 -18.95 -5.76 10.00
N THR A 152 -19.77 -5.73 8.95
CA THR A 152 -21.24 -5.81 9.05
C THR A 152 -21.76 -7.23 9.31
N ASN A 153 -20.87 -8.23 9.31
CA ASN A 153 -21.23 -9.62 9.55
C ASN A 153 -21.87 -9.83 10.93
N ARG A 154 -22.94 -10.62 10.97
CA ARG A 154 -23.71 -10.94 12.17
C ARG A 154 -23.12 -12.11 12.98
N ASN A 155 -22.22 -12.91 12.41
CA ASN A 155 -21.61 -14.03 13.13
C ASN A 155 -20.51 -13.57 14.08
N LYS A 156 -20.81 -13.58 15.39
CA LYS A 156 -19.88 -13.17 16.48
C LYS A 156 -18.66 -14.08 16.64
N ASN A 157 -18.68 -15.28 16.03
CA ASN A 157 -17.56 -16.21 16.06
C ASN A 157 -16.49 -15.88 15.00
N CYS A 158 -16.82 -15.06 14.01
CA CYS A 158 -15.89 -14.65 12.96
C CYS A 158 -15.20 -13.35 13.35
N GLN A 159 -13.87 -13.34 13.31
CA GLN A 159 -13.08 -12.13 13.48
C GLN A 159 -12.26 -11.87 12.22
N PHE A 160 -12.54 -10.77 11.53
CA PHE A 160 -11.84 -10.38 10.31
C PHE A 160 -10.63 -9.50 10.65
N ILE A 161 -9.46 -9.88 10.14
CA ILE A 161 -8.21 -9.16 10.36
C ILE A 161 -7.36 -9.16 9.08
N THR A 162 -6.48 -8.17 8.95
CA THR A 162 -5.43 -8.18 7.92
C THR A 162 -4.33 -9.19 8.22
N GLN A 163 -3.54 -9.54 7.20
CA GLN A 163 -2.29 -10.29 7.40
C GLN A 163 -1.29 -9.54 8.31
N LYS A 164 -1.24 -8.21 8.24
CA LYS A 164 -0.41 -7.39 9.15
C LYS A 164 -0.82 -7.55 10.62
N GLU A 165 -2.12 -7.58 10.89
CA GLU A 165 -2.66 -7.83 12.23
C GLU A 165 -2.40 -9.27 12.68
N LEU A 166 -2.54 -10.25 11.78
CA LEU A 166 -2.16 -11.63 12.06
C LEU A 166 -0.69 -11.73 12.48
N LYS A 167 0.24 -11.13 11.71
CA LYS A 167 1.67 -11.08 12.07
C LYS A 167 1.89 -10.45 13.46
N LYS A 168 1.13 -9.40 13.83
CA LYS A 168 1.17 -8.81 15.19
C LYS A 168 0.63 -9.77 16.26
N PHE A 169 -0.43 -10.51 15.97
CA PHE A 169 -0.98 -11.49 16.91
C PHE A 169 -0.01 -12.65 17.15
N ILE A 170 0.74 -13.08 16.13
CA ILE A 170 1.78 -14.11 16.24
C ILE A 170 2.86 -13.62 17.21
N LYS A 171 3.40 -12.42 16.95
CA LYS A 171 4.44 -11.80 17.80
C LYS A 171 4.03 -11.64 19.26
N ASN A 172 2.74 -11.40 19.50
CA ASN A 172 2.18 -11.19 20.84
C ASN A 172 1.65 -12.48 21.50
N GLY A 173 1.81 -13.65 20.89
CA GLY A 173 1.38 -14.94 21.45
C GLY A 173 -0.15 -15.12 21.58
N LYS A 174 -0.97 -14.33 20.88
CA LYS A 174 -2.45 -14.29 21.07
C LYS A 174 -3.23 -15.32 20.23
N LEU A 175 -2.55 -16.15 19.45
CA LEU A 175 -3.14 -16.98 18.40
C LEU A 175 -3.45 -18.42 18.80
N TYR A 176 -2.87 -18.90 19.89
CA TYR A 176 -2.94 -20.32 20.25
C TYR A 176 -4.39 -20.81 20.25
N LYS A 177 -4.69 -21.75 19.33
CA LYS A 177 -5.96 -22.51 19.16
C LYS A 177 -7.07 -21.91 18.29
N LYS A 178 -6.94 -20.70 17.71
CA LYS A 178 -7.97 -20.20 16.77
C LYS A 178 -7.73 -20.76 15.35
N PRO A 179 -8.74 -21.36 14.69
CA PRO A 179 -8.63 -21.66 13.26
C PRO A 179 -8.46 -20.37 12.46
N ILE A 180 -7.76 -20.45 11.32
CA ILE A 180 -7.50 -19.32 10.43
C ILE A 180 -8.02 -19.66 9.04
N VAL A 181 -8.76 -18.75 8.43
CA VAL A 181 -9.28 -18.90 7.06
C VAL A 181 -8.60 -17.88 6.16
N PHE A 182 -8.05 -18.34 5.04
CA PHE A 182 -7.57 -17.48 3.96
C PHE A 182 -8.41 -17.74 2.70
N TYR A 183 -8.64 -16.70 1.89
CA TYR A 183 -9.32 -16.82 0.58
C TYR A 183 -8.46 -16.42 -0.62
N THR A 184 -7.18 -16.12 -0.37
CA THR A 184 -6.20 -15.76 -1.38
C THR A 184 -4.91 -16.55 -1.15
N PHE A 185 -4.28 -17.00 -2.23
CA PHE A 185 -3.00 -17.70 -2.18
C PHE A 185 -2.05 -17.31 -3.33
N ASN A 186 -0.95 -16.62 -3.01
CA ASN A 186 -0.08 -15.95 -3.98
C ASN A 186 1.30 -16.63 -4.15
N GLY A 187 1.41 -17.96 -3.98
CA GLY A 187 2.65 -18.71 -4.26
C GLY A 187 3.54 -18.98 -3.04
N SER A 188 4.86 -19.11 -3.26
CA SER A 188 5.82 -19.64 -2.27
C SER A 188 5.86 -18.88 -0.94
N LYS A 189 5.92 -17.54 -0.96
CA LYS A 189 5.96 -16.74 0.28
C LYS A 189 4.69 -16.93 1.13
N ASP A 190 3.55 -17.11 0.49
CA ASP A 190 2.30 -17.46 1.17
C ASP A 190 2.34 -18.89 1.69
N PHE A 191 2.88 -19.82 0.89
CA PHE A 191 3.09 -21.20 1.31
C PHE A 191 3.98 -21.25 2.56
N ASP A 192 5.17 -20.66 2.54
CA ASP A 192 6.11 -20.63 3.67
C ASP A 192 5.46 -20.03 4.93
N PHE A 193 4.68 -18.96 4.78
CA PHE A 193 3.99 -18.36 5.90
C PHE A 193 2.88 -19.27 6.44
N ILE A 194 1.99 -19.74 5.57
CA ILE A 194 0.79 -20.53 5.94
C ILE A 194 1.19 -21.90 6.46
N TYR A 195 2.11 -22.58 5.78
CA TYR A 195 2.61 -23.90 6.15
C TYR A 195 3.19 -23.89 7.56
N ASN A 196 3.91 -22.84 7.95
CA ASN A 196 4.54 -22.72 9.26
C ASN A 196 3.63 -22.15 10.37
N LEU A 197 2.34 -21.92 10.11
CA LEU A 197 1.42 -21.47 11.15
C LEU A 197 1.08 -22.62 12.12
N PRO A 198 1.14 -22.39 13.45
CA PRO A 198 0.80 -23.39 14.47
C PRO A 198 -0.72 -23.60 14.64
N ASN A 199 -1.51 -23.17 13.66
CA ASN A 199 -2.97 -23.08 13.72
C ASN A 199 -3.57 -23.96 12.64
N ASN A 200 -4.76 -24.51 12.88
CA ASN A 200 -5.53 -25.12 11.79
C ASN A 200 -5.89 -24.05 10.76
N VAL A 201 -5.55 -24.30 9.50
CA VAL A 201 -5.79 -23.39 8.39
C VAL A 201 -6.83 -23.99 7.45
N GLN A 202 -7.79 -23.17 7.03
CA GLN A 202 -8.68 -23.46 5.92
C GLN A 202 -8.40 -22.47 4.79
N LEU A 203 -8.19 -22.98 3.58
CA LEU A 203 -7.98 -22.19 2.37
C LEU A 203 -9.24 -22.31 1.50
N ILE A 204 -9.88 -21.19 1.18
CA ILE A 204 -11.02 -21.14 0.25
C ILE A 204 -10.51 -20.61 -1.08
N LEU A 205 -10.25 -21.52 -2.02
CA LEU A 205 -9.47 -21.23 -3.22
C LEU A 205 -10.20 -21.66 -4.48
N TYR A 206 -9.98 -20.95 -5.58
CA TYR A 206 -10.29 -21.47 -6.92
C TYR A 206 -9.40 -22.66 -7.26
N GLU A 207 -9.79 -23.47 -8.25
CA GLU A 207 -9.02 -24.64 -8.68
C GLU A 207 -7.58 -24.27 -9.05
N GLN A 208 -7.39 -23.18 -9.79
CA GLN A 208 -6.08 -22.70 -10.22
C GLN A 208 -5.19 -22.25 -9.05
N GLU A 209 -5.78 -21.70 -7.99
CA GLU A 209 -5.06 -21.33 -6.76
C GLU A 209 -4.70 -22.57 -5.92
N LYS A 210 -5.56 -23.60 -5.93
CA LYS A 210 -5.30 -24.89 -5.29
C LYS A 210 -4.19 -25.65 -5.99
N GLU A 211 -4.19 -25.71 -7.32
CA GLU A 211 -3.09 -26.26 -8.12
C GLU A 211 -1.77 -25.60 -7.73
N LEU A 212 -1.81 -24.27 -7.61
CA LEU A 212 -0.64 -23.52 -7.21
C LEU A 212 -0.14 -23.88 -5.81
N TYR A 213 -1.05 -24.01 -4.84
CA TYR A 213 -0.68 -24.49 -3.50
C TYR A 213 -0.05 -25.89 -3.55
N ASN A 214 -0.67 -26.81 -4.29
CA ASN A 214 -0.18 -28.17 -4.43
C ASN A 214 1.21 -28.23 -5.09
N LYS A 215 1.49 -27.35 -6.05
CA LYS A 215 2.83 -27.22 -6.64
C LYS A 215 3.86 -26.77 -5.60
N GLN A 216 3.55 -25.76 -4.79
CA GLN A 216 4.46 -25.32 -3.72
C GLN A 216 4.69 -26.41 -2.66
N LEU A 217 3.64 -27.17 -2.31
CA LEU A 217 3.76 -28.32 -1.44
C LEU A 217 4.64 -29.42 -2.05
N GLN A 218 4.52 -29.68 -3.35
CA GLN A 218 5.37 -30.64 -4.06
C GLN A 218 6.84 -30.18 -4.09
N ILE A 219 7.10 -28.91 -4.39
CA ILE A 219 8.45 -28.33 -4.36
C ILE A 219 9.05 -28.49 -2.96
N HIS A 220 8.30 -28.13 -1.92
CA HIS A 220 8.74 -28.29 -0.54
C HIS A 220 9.04 -29.76 -0.21
N THR A 221 8.14 -30.67 -0.55
CA THR A 221 8.32 -32.12 -0.31
C THR A 221 9.58 -32.62 -1.01
N ASN A 222 9.77 -32.27 -2.29
CA ASN A 222 10.94 -32.66 -3.08
C ASN A 222 12.26 -32.13 -2.51
N GLN A 223 12.26 -30.96 -1.85
CA GLN A 223 13.44 -30.43 -1.15
C GLN A 223 13.79 -31.24 0.11
N LEU A 224 12.81 -31.95 0.70
CA LEU A 224 13.01 -32.80 1.87
C LEU A 224 13.46 -34.22 1.50
N GLU A 225 13.15 -34.71 0.28
CA GLU A 225 13.50 -36.06 -0.19
C GLU A 225 15.00 -36.39 -0.02
N PRO A 226 15.98 -35.52 -0.40
CA PRO A 226 17.40 -35.83 -0.23
C PRO A 226 17.82 -36.02 1.22
N GLU A 227 17.21 -35.26 2.15
CA GLU A 227 17.45 -35.39 3.59
C GLU A 227 16.84 -36.68 4.13
N LEU A 228 15.62 -37.03 3.68
CA LEU A 228 14.91 -38.26 4.04
C LEU A 228 15.63 -39.52 3.54
N GLU A 229 16.22 -39.46 2.34
CA GLU A 229 17.00 -40.54 1.73
C GLU A 229 18.45 -40.64 2.26
N SER A 230 18.90 -39.66 3.05
CA SER A 230 20.31 -39.57 3.46
C SER A 230 20.77 -40.80 4.27
N GLU A 231 21.99 -41.28 3.98
CA GLU A 231 22.58 -42.37 4.75
C GLU A 231 22.72 -42.03 6.24
N ASP A 232 22.94 -40.75 6.54
CA ASP A 232 23.10 -40.25 7.89
C ASP A 232 21.80 -40.40 8.68
N ARG A 233 20.65 -40.10 8.06
CA ARG A 233 19.33 -40.34 8.67
C ARG A 233 19.11 -41.83 8.90
N TYR A 234 19.40 -42.68 7.92
CA TYR A 234 19.32 -44.13 8.07
C TYR A 234 20.22 -44.67 9.19
N LYS A 235 21.47 -44.20 9.29
CA LYS A 235 22.41 -44.59 10.36
C LYS A 235 21.88 -44.23 11.75
N ILE A 236 21.15 -43.12 11.87
CA ILE A 236 20.60 -42.65 13.14
C ILE A 236 19.29 -43.37 13.50
N CYS A 237 18.32 -43.44 12.59
CA CYS A 237 16.99 -43.97 12.90
C CYS A 237 16.83 -45.47 12.61
N SER A 238 17.74 -46.07 11.83
CA SER A 238 17.64 -47.45 11.32
C SER A 238 16.34 -47.75 10.55
N VAL A 239 15.66 -46.70 10.06
CA VAL A 239 14.46 -46.80 9.24
C VAL A 239 14.82 -46.40 7.82
N LYS A 240 14.58 -47.31 6.88
CA LYS A 240 14.77 -47.03 5.45
C LYS A 240 13.57 -46.23 4.96
N TYR A 241 13.83 -45.05 4.42
CA TYR A 241 12.83 -44.24 3.73
C TYR A 241 12.67 -44.74 2.29
N GLU A 242 11.41 -44.82 1.83
CA GLU A 242 11.07 -45.14 0.44
C GLU A 242 10.49 -43.89 -0.22
N PRO A 243 11.13 -43.37 -1.27
CA PRO A 243 10.71 -42.13 -1.91
C PRO A 243 9.31 -42.24 -2.52
N ILE A 244 8.49 -41.22 -2.32
CA ILE A 244 7.15 -41.18 -2.88
C ILE A 244 7.20 -40.45 -4.22
N VAL A 245 7.22 -41.20 -5.33
CA VAL A 245 7.15 -40.62 -6.66
C VAL A 245 5.72 -40.15 -6.95
N LYS A 246 5.48 -38.83 -6.85
CA LYS A 246 4.22 -38.20 -7.26
C LYS A 246 4.35 -37.61 -8.65
N GLN A 247 3.24 -37.63 -9.42
CA GLN A 247 3.16 -36.90 -10.69
C GLN A 247 3.35 -35.41 -10.46
N GLU A 248 3.96 -34.73 -11.43
CA GLU A 248 4.17 -33.28 -11.39
C GLU A 248 2.83 -32.54 -11.41
N VAL A 249 2.64 -31.64 -10.44
CA VAL A 249 1.48 -30.76 -10.39
C VAL A 249 1.68 -29.68 -11.45
N LYS A 250 0.83 -29.72 -12.48
CA LYS A 250 0.76 -28.68 -13.50
C LYS A 250 -0.02 -27.50 -12.94
N VAL A 251 0.49 -26.31 -13.20
CA VAL A 251 -0.15 -25.04 -12.85
C VAL A 251 -0.29 -24.24 -14.13
N ASN A 252 -1.33 -23.41 -14.18
CA ASN A 252 -1.51 -22.40 -15.20
C ASN A 252 -0.20 -21.60 -15.44
N PRO A 253 0.41 -21.63 -16.64
CA PRO A 253 1.71 -21.00 -16.88
C PRO A 253 1.69 -19.49 -16.67
N THR A 254 0.57 -18.83 -16.92
CA THR A 254 0.44 -17.39 -16.68
C THR A 254 0.49 -17.09 -15.18
N LEU A 255 -0.21 -17.87 -14.36
CA LEU A 255 -0.14 -17.75 -12.90
C LEU A 255 1.25 -18.06 -12.35
N GLU A 256 1.92 -19.07 -12.91
CA GLU A 256 3.27 -19.46 -12.52
C GLU A 256 4.30 -18.34 -12.80
N GLN A 257 4.28 -17.77 -14.00
CA GLN A 257 5.19 -16.67 -14.36
C GLN A 257 5.01 -15.43 -13.46
N ILE A 258 3.79 -15.14 -13.01
CA ILE A 258 3.56 -14.05 -12.05
C ILE A 258 4.29 -14.32 -10.74
N ILE A 259 4.25 -15.56 -10.27
CA ILE A 259 4.81 -15.92 -8.97
C ILE A 259 6.31 -15.86 -8.99
N GLU A 260 6.94 -16.35 -10.05
CA GLU A 260 8.38 -16.17 -10.26
C GLU A 260 8.76 -14.67 -10.23
N ARG A 261 7.97 -13.81 -10.87
CA ARG A 261 8.20 -12.36 -10.84
C ARG A 261 7.97 -11.74 -9.45
N LEU A 262 6.96 -12.18 -8.71
CA LEU A 262 6.67 -11.74 -7.34
C LEU A 262 7.77 -12.18 -6.34
N GLU A 263 8.35 -13.35 -6.59
CA GLU A 263 9.46 -13.90 -5.80
C GLU A 263 10.75 -13.12 -6.03
N GLN A 264 11.05 -12.75 -7.28
CA GLN A 264 12.21 -11.94 -7.64
C GLN A 264 12.17 -10.51 -7.07
N ARG A 265 10.99 -9.98 -6.71
CA ARG A 265 10.85 -8.66 -6.10
C ARG A 265 11.13 -8.68 -4.58
N SER A 266 11.68 -7.57 -4.07
CA SER A 266 12.06 -7.40 -2.66
C SER A 266 10.91 -7.71 -1.68
N ASN A 267 11.25 -8.14 -0.45
CA ASN A 267 10.28 -8.50 0.60
C ASN A 267 9.27 -7.38 0.92
N THR A 268 9.68 -6.11 0.82
CA THR A 268 8.81 -4.95 1.06
C THR A 268 7.71 -4.83 0.00
N ALA A 269 8.01 -5.12 -1.26
CA ALA A 269 7.05 -5.06 -2.36
C ALA A 269 5.97 -6.16 -2.25
N TYR A 270 6.35 -7.35 -1.82
CA TYR A 270 5.41 -8.46 -1.62
C TYR A 270 4.45 -8.22 -0.44
N ASP A 271 4.98 -7.72 0.69
CA ASP A 271 4.13 -7.35 1.83
C ASP A 271 3.23 -6.14 1.49
N GLY A 272 3.69 -5.20 0.65
CA GLY A 272 2.87 -4.14 0.08
C GLY A 272 1.71 -4.69 -0.73
N TYR A 273 1.99 -5.57 -1.70
CA TYR A 273 1.01 -6.22 -2.56
C TYR A 273 -0.12 -6.94 -1.81
N LYS A 274 0.20 -7.58 -0.68
CA LYS A 274 -0.78 -8.26 0.17
C LYS A 274 -1.61 -7.35 1.08
N ASN A 275 -1.14 -6.13 1.32
CA ASN A 275 -1.88 -5.15 2.12
C ASN A 275 -2.57 -4.10 1.24
N GLU A 276 -2.12 -3.95 0.00
CA GLU A 276 -2.55 -3.00 -1.03
C GLU A 276 -2.54 -3.75 -2.37
N SER A 277 -3.72 -4.23 -2.78
CA SER A 277 -3.95 -5.04 -3.98
C SER A 277 -3.37 -4.43 -5.26
N ASP A 278 -3.27 -3.10 -5.37
CA ASP A 278 -2.88 -2.39 -6.60
C ASP A 278 -1.39 -2.18 -6.84
N SER A 279 -0.54 -2.26 -5.82
CA SER A 279 0.79 -1.60 -5.86
C SER A 279 1.71 -2.04 -7.02
N LEU A 280 1.43 -3.17 -7.67
CA LEU A 280 2.23 -3.68 -8.79
C LEU A 280 1.70 -3.32 -10.17
N LEU A 281 0.39 -3.13 -10.33
CA LEU A 281 -0.18 -2.64 -11.59
C LEU A 281 0.10 -1.14 -11.75
N ASP A 282 0.21 -0.41 -10.64
CA ASP A 282 0.47 1.03 -10.62
C ASP A 282 1.81 1.39 -11.29
N ASP A 283 2.84 0.55 -11.14
CA ASP A 283 4.14 0.76 -11.81
C ASP A 283 4.10 0.44 -13.33
N LEU A 284 3.08 -0.29 -13.79
CA LEU A 284 3.04 -0.90 -15.12
C LEU A 284 2.07 -0.23 -16.09
N GLU A 285 1.17 0.63 -15.62
CA GLU A 285 0.06 1.17 -16.42
C GLU A 285 -0.02 2.70 -16.38
N GLU A 286 -0.81 3.25 -17.32
CA GLU A 286 -1.17 4.66 -17.33
C GLU A 286 -2.07 5.00 -16.13
N GLU A 287 -1.78 6.13 -15.49
CA GLU A 287 -2.57 6.62 -14.35
C GLU A 287 -3.95 7.09 -14.81
N ILE A 288 -5.00 6.43 -14.31
CA ILE A 288 -6.39 6.81 -14.61
C ILE A 288 -6.81 7.94 -13.68
N THR A 289 -7.30 9.04 -14.25
CA THR A 289 -7.75 10.22 -13.51
C THR A 289 -9.28 10.31 -13.49
N TYR A 290 -9.86 10.54 -12.31
CA TYR A 290 -11.29 10.78 -12.15
C TYR A 290 -11.57 12.26 -11.94
N ARG A 291 -12.50 12.80 -12.71
CA ARG A 291 -13.13 14.10 -12.46
C ARG A 291 -14.36 13.91 -11.59
N ILE A 292 -14.31 14.44 -10.38
CA ILE A 292 -15.37 14.33 -9.38
C ILE A 292 -16.04 15.69 -9.17
N VAL A 293 -17.36 15.72 -9.32
CA VAL A 293 -18.19 16.91 -9.03
C VAL A 293 -18.82 16.74 -7.65
N LEU A 294 -18.60 17.71 -6.77
CA LEU A 294 -19.05 17.69 -5.37
C LEU A 294 -20.31 18.56 -5.15
N SER A 295 -20.96 18.38 -4.00
CA SER A 295 -22.21 19.07 -3.60
C SER A 295 -22.17 20.61 -3.63
N ASN A 296 -20.98 21.18 -3.55
CA ASN A 296 -20.71 22.63 -3.65
C ASN A 296 -20.37 23.08 -5.09
N ASN A 297 -20.59 22.23 -6.09
CA ASN A 297 -20.18 22.39 -7.49
C ASN A 297 -18.67 22.49 -7.73
N SER A 298 -17.83 22.21 -6.72
CA SER A 298 -16.38 22.13 -6.97
C SER A 298 -16.04 20.86 -7.74
N VAL A 299 -15.15 21.00 -8.72
CA VAL A 299 -14.61 19.90 -9.50
C VAL A 299 -13.21 19.57 -8.99
N VAL A 300 -12.96 18.31 -8.69
CA VAL A 300 -11.64 17.83 -8.27
C VAL A 300 -11.22 16.68 -9.17
N GLU A 301 -9.97 16.71 -9.61
CA GLU A 301 -9.34 15.63 -10.35
C GLU A 301 -8.49 14.81 -9.38
N LEU A 302 -8.77 13.51 -9.30
CA LEU A 302 -8.06 12.57 -8.43
C LEU A 302 -7.58 11.38 -9.25
N GLU A 303 -6.31 11.04 -9.14
CA GLU A 303 -5.79 9.79 -9.70
C GLU A 303 -6.47 8.59 -9.00
N SER A 304 -6.59 7.47 -9.71
CA SER A 304 -7.36 6.31 -9.26
C SER A 304 -6.89 5.73 -7.93
N ASN A 305 -5.58 5.77 -7.67
CA ASN A 305 -4.93 5.30 -6.44
C ASN A 305 -4.85 6.35 -5.35
N GLU A 306 -5.22 7.61 -5.62
CA GLU A 306 -5.36 8.58 -4.57
C GLU A 306 -6.40 8.12 -3.55
N THR A 307 -6.24 8.55 -2.30
CA THR A 307 -7.21 8.21 -1.24
C THR A 307 -7.82 9.47 -0.65
N VAL A 308 -9.13 9.45 -0.48
CA VAL A 308 -9.90 10.44 0.26
C VAL A 308 -10.39 9.86 1.59
N PHE A 309 -10.91 10.70 2.48
CA PHE A 309 -11.56 10.22 3.69
C PHE A 309 -13.06 10.03 3.47
N ASP A 310 -13.64 8.94 3.98
CA ASP A 310 -15.09 8.77 4.06
C ASP A 310 -15.71 9.56 5.24
N GLU A 311 -17.04 9.51 5.37
CA GLU A 311 -17.78 10.13 6.49
C GLU A 311 -17.30 9.65 7.88
N LYS A 312 -16.74 8.43 7.97
CA LYS A 312 -16.23 7.83 9.21
C LYS A 312 -14.73 8.10 9.44
N GLY A 313 -14.05 8.78 8.52
CA GLY A 313 -12.61 9.01 8.57
C GLY A 313 -11.76 7.81 8.13
N ASN A 314 -12.29 6.82 7.42
CA ASN A 314 -11.49 5.80 6.74
C ASN A 314 -10.90 6.34 5.44
N LEU A 315 -9.73 5.83 5.06
CA LEU A 315 -9.14 6.13 3.75
C LEU A 315 -9.76 5.21 2.72
N ILE A 316 -10.33 5.79 1.66
CA ILE A 316 -10.92 5.09 0.52
C ILE A 316 -10.24 5.58 -0.75
N LYS A 317 -9.86 4.65 -1.64
CA LYS A 317 -9.28 4.98 -2.94
C LYS A 317 -10.31 5.63 -3.88
N SER A 318 -9.86 6.55 -4.72
CA SER A 318 -10.71 7.32 -5.64
C SER A 318 -11.56 6.44 -6.55
N TYR A 319 -11.04 5.30 -7.00
CA TYR A 319 -11.81 4.38 -7.84
C TYR A 319 -13.01 3.73 -7.13
N ARG A 320 -12.98 3.59 -5.80
CA ARG A 320 -14.09 3.03 -5.00
C ARG A 320 -15.15 4.05 -4.63
N LEU A 321 -14.99 5.29 -5.05
CA LEU A 321 -15.95 6.34 -4.76
C LEU A 321 -17.26 6.13 -5.51
N ILE A 322 -18.34 6.06 -4.74
CA ILE A 322 -19.72 5.86 -5.20
C ILE A 322 -20.45 7.20 -5.17
N ILE A 323 -21.21 7.50 -6.23
CA ILE A 323 -22.08 8.68 -6.30
C ILE A 323 -23.06 8.67 -5.12
N GLY A 324 -23.26 9.82 -4.48
CA GLY A 324 -24.05 9.98 -3.27
C GLY A 324 -23.29 9.73 -1.96
N SER A 325 -22.05 9.20 -2.02
CA SER A 325 -21.21 9.07 -0.84
C SER A 325 -20.67 10.43 -0.39
N LYS A 326 -20.50 10.58 0.93
CA LYS A 326 -19.86 11.76 1.52
C LYS A 326 -18.38 11.51 1.75
N ILE A 327 -17.55 12.45 1.30
CA ILE A 327 -16.11 12.37 1.39
C ILE A 327 -15.48 13.68 1.87
N ARG A 328 -14.26 13.60 2.41
CA ARG A 328 -13.38 14.74 2.66
C ARG A 328 -12.11 14.57 1.84
N ILE A 329 -11.79 15.60 1.06
CA ILE A 329 -10.59 15.62 0.22
C ILE A 329 -9.44 16.20 1.02
N TYR A 330 -8.25 15.60 0.87
CA TYR A 330 -7.04 15.99 1.56
C TYR A 330 -6.24 16.98 0.69
N PRO A 331 -6.05 18.25 1.10
CA PRO A 331 -5.41 19.27 0.26
C PRO A 331 -3.87 19.12 0.27
N LYS A 332 -3.35 18.16 -0.51
CA LYS A 332 -1.93 17.73 -0.49
C LYS A 332 -0.92 18.89 -0.55
N GLU A 333 -1.13 19.84 -1.45
CA GLU A 333 -0.13 20.88 -1.78
C GLU A 333 0.02 21.93 -0.69
N GLN A 334 -1.07 22.33 -0.04
CA GLN A 334 -1.10 23.44 0.94
C GLN A 334 -1.37 22.96 2.36
N LEU A 335 -1.45 21.64 2.61
CA LEU A 335 -1.87 21.09 3.90
C LEU A 335 -1.04 21.62 5.08
N ALA A 336 0.28 21.54 4.97
CA ALA A 336 1.18 21.92 6.06
C ALA A 336 1.10 23.42 6.35
N GLU A 337 0.94 24.24 5.30
CA GLU A 337 0.84 25.69 5.42
C GLU A 337 -0.52 26.12 5.98
N ASN A 338 -1.62 25.58 5.45
CA ASN A 338 -2.97 25.84 5.93
C ASN A 338 -3.14 25.41 7.39
N LEU A 339 -2.63 24.23 7.76
CA LEU A 339 -2.70 23.76 9.14
C LEU A 339 -1.81 24.60 10.07
N PHE A 340 -0.65 25.05 9.61
CA PHE A 340 0.19 25.98 10.35
C PHE A 340 -0.52 27.32 10.55
N GLN A 341 -1.18 27.85 9.53
CA GLN A 341 -1.92 29.11 9.59
C GLN A 341 -3.07 29.04 10.61
N ILE A 342 -3.83 27.93 10.60
CA ILE A 342 -4.86 27.69 11.61
C ILE A 342 -4.28 27.60 13.02
N ALA A 343 -3.08 27.01 13.18
CA ALA A 343 -2.39 27.00 14.47
C ALA A 343 -1.97 28.41 14.93
N VAL A 344 -1.55 29.28 14.01
CA VAL A 344 -1.27 30.71 14.31
C VAL A 344 -2.52 31.42 14.80
N GLU A 345 -3.67 31.19 14.17
CA GLU A 345 -4.93 31.85 14.53
C GLU A 345 -5.52 31.36 15.85
N VAL A 346 -5.47 30.05 16.10
CA VAL A 346 -6.05 29.44 17.30
C VAL A 346 -5.12 29.58 18.51
N GLU A 347 -3.80 29.57 18.29
CA GLU A 347 -2.79 29.65 19.36
C GLU A 347 -1.72 30.73 19.07
N PRO A 348 -2.10 32.02 19.02
CA PRO A 348 -1.21 33.11 18.64
C PRO A 348 -0.03 33.29 19.61
N GLU A 349 -0.20 32.99 20.89
CA GLU A 349 0.87 33.10 21.89
C GLU A 349 2.07 32.19 21.60
N LYS A 350 1.82 31.03 20.96
CA LYS A 350 2.83 30.02 20.64
C LYS A 350 3.36 30.17 19.22
N PHE A 351 2.46 30.27 18.25
CA PHE A 351 2.82 30.27 16.82
C PHE A 351 2.91 31.67 16.22
N GLY A 352 2.22 32.67 16.77
CA GLY A 352 2.25 34.06 16.27
C GLY A 352 3.64 34.70 16.33
N LYS A 353 4.44 34.37 17.36
CA LYS A 353 5.86 34.81 17.45
C LYS A 353 6.74 34.30 16.31
N ILE A 354 6.31 33.27 15.59
CA ILE A 354 7.06 32.77 14.44
C ILE A 354 6.94 33.76 13.28
N ASP A 355 5.74 34.27 13.02
CA ASP A 355 5.48 35.22 11.94
C ASP A 355 6.13 36.57 12.23
N GLU A 356 6.01 37.06 13.48
CA GLU A 356 6.70 38.28 13.92
C GLU A 356 8.22 38.17 13.70
N HIS A 357 8.83 37.08 14.17
CA HIS A 357 10.26 36.85 14.00
C HIS A 357 10.69 36.64 12.54
N ALA A 358 9.83 36.05 11.71
CA ALA A 358 10.05 35.92 10.27
C ALA A 358 10.09 37.31 9.61
N THR A 359 9.13 38.17 9.92
CA THR A 359 9.09 39.55 9.42
C THR A 359 10.28 40.37 9.88
N VAL A 360 10.75 40.20 11.13
CA VAL A 360 11.89 40.97 11.68
C VAL A 360 13.18 40.76 10.86
N TRP A 361 13.54 39.52 10.52
CA TRP A 361 14.77 39.27 9.76
C TRP A 361 14.60 39.63 8.28
N GLN A 362 13.40 39.44 7.70
CA GLN A 362 13.11 39.84 6.32
C GLN A 362 13.18 41.36 6.16
N ASN A 363 12.62 42.12 7.10
CA ASN A 363 12.73 43.58 7.11
C ASN A 363 14.18 44.01 7.32
N ALA A 364 14.93 43.36 8.22
CA ALA A 364 16.35 43.63 8.38
C ALA A 364 17.14 43.43 7.07
N LEU A 365 16.79 42.41 6.28
CA LEU A 365 17.43 42.17 4.98
C LEU A 365 17.01 43.22 3.93
N LYS A 366 15.74 43.62 3.89
CA LYS A 366 15.25 44.70 3.02
C LYS A 366 15.85 46.06 3.37
N ASP A 367 15.98 46.36 4.65
CA ASP A 367 16.62 47.58 5.13
C ASP A 367 18.08 47.63 4.63
N LEU A 368 18.81 46.53 4.73
CA LEU A 368 20.19 46.43 4.23
C LEU A 368 20.28 46.62 2.71
N GLU A 369 19.30 46.11 1.96
CA GLU A 369 19.23 46.29 0.51
C GLU A 369 19.00 47.77 0.14
N GLN A 370 18.08 48.46 0.82
CA GLN A 370 17.79 49.87 0.56
C GLN A 370 18.96 50.81 0.89
N HIS A 371 19.82 50.43 1.84
CA HIS A 371 20.97 51.23 2.27
C HIS A 371 22.28 50.84 1.58
N THR A 372 22.24 49.95 0.58
CA THR A 372 23.42 49.55 -0.18
C THR A 372 23.17 49.71 -1.68
N ASN A 373 23.99 50.54 -2.36
CA ASN A 373 23.84 50.81 -3.79
C ASN A 373 24.22 49.62 -4.69
N ASP A 374 24.92 48.62 -4.15
CA ASP A 374 25.41 47.46 -4.88
C ASP A 374 25.12 46.16 -4.11
N ARG A 375 24.33 45.27 -4.73
CA ARG A 375 23.96 43.96 -4.17
C ARG A 375 25.17 43.03 -4.01
N GLU A 376 26.19 43.17 -4.87
CA GLU A 376 27.40 42.35 -4.79
C GLU A 376 28.23 42.72 -3.54
N GLN A 377 28.32 44.02 -3.24
CA GLN A 377 28.94 44.50 -2.00
C GLN A 377 28.19 44.04 -0.75
N LEU A 378 26.84 44.09 -0.77
CA LEU A 378 26.04 43.59 0.34
C LEU A 378 26.24 42.08 0.55
N TYR A 379 26.28 41.31 -0.53
CA TYR A 379 26.55 39.88 -0.47
C TYR A 379 27.93 39.57 0.11
N ASN A 380 28.98 40.27 -0.32
CA ASN A 380 30.33 40.10 0.20
C ASN A 380 30.39 40.43 1.70
N LYS A 381 29.74 41.52 2.14
CA LYS A 381 29.64 41.91 3.55
C LYS A 381 28.90 40.87 4.41
N LEU A 382 27.83 40.26 3.88
CA LEU A 382 27.13 39.17 4.54
C LEU A 382 28.00 37.90 4.61
N LYS A 383 28.77 37.60 3.55
CA LYS A 383 29.69 36.47 3.46
C LYS A 383 30.83 36.55 4.47
N GLU A 384 31.42 37.74 4.63
CA GLU A 384 32.41 38.03 5.68
C GLU A 384 31.85 37.81 7.10
N ASN A 385 30.55 38.01 7.28
CA ASN A 385 29.86 37.81 8.57
C ASN A 385 29.27 36.39 8.74
N GLY A 386 29.58 35.46 7.84
CA GLY A 386 29.26 34.04 7.98
C GLY A 386 28.08 33.52 7.14
N LEU A 387 27.63 34.26 6.13
CA LEU A 387 26.68 33.77 5.12
C LEU A 387 27.31 32.58 4.35
N ARG A 388 26.57 31.48 4.22
CA ARG A 388 27.04 30.24 3.57
C ARG A 388 26.41 29.96 2.21
N VAL A 389 25.26 30.56 1.93
CA VAL A 389 24.49 30.30 0.71
C VAL A 389 25.05 31.04 -0.52
N LEU A 390 24.78 30.49 -1.70
CA LEU A 390 25.16 31.07 -2.99
C LEU A 390 24.35 32.34 -3.32
N PRO A 391 24.83 33.20 -4.24
CA PRO A 391 24.14 34.43 -4.65
C PRO A 391 22.68 34.19 -5.05
N ALA A 392 22.41 33.19 -5.88
CA ALA A 392 21.05 32.86 -6.30
C ALA A 392 20.08 32.50 -5.15
N THR A 393 20.61 31.97 -4.04
CA THR A 393 19.80 31.63 -2.85
C THR A 393 19.56 32.85 -1.95
N ILE A 394 20.50 33.79 -1.88
CA ILE A 394 20.26 35.06 -1.17
C ILE A 394 19.20 35.91 -1.91
N ASP A 395 19.17 35.84 -3.25
CA ASP A 395 18.13 36.46 -4.07
C ASP A 395 16.73 35.91 -3.78
N ALA A 396 16.62 34.64 -3.41
CA ALA A 396 15.36 34.05 -2.95
C ALA A 396 14.94 34.61 -1.57
N TYR A 397 15.91 34.97 -0.70
CA TYR A 397 15.62 35.59 0.59
C TYR A 397 15.15 37.04 0.40
N PHE A 398 15.78 37.82 -0.49
CA PHE A 398 15.33 39.18 -0.83
C PHE A 398 13.90 39.19 -1.39
N ARG A 399 13.57 38.19 -2.21
CA ARG A 399 12.21 37.99 -2.75
C ARG A 399 11.19 37.48 -1.74
N GLY A 400 11.58 37.20 -0.48
CA GLY A 400 10.68 36.72 0.56
C GLY A 400 10.14 35.31 0.34
N GLN A 401 10.74 34.51 -0.56
CA GLN A 401 10.27 33.17 -0.91
C GLN A 401 10.44 32.14 0.21
N ARG A 402 11.08 32.52 1.33
CA ARG A 402 11.27 31.66 2.49
C ARG A 402 10.92 32.37 3.79
N LYS A 403 10.29 31.64 4.70
CA LYS A 403 9.91 32.11 6.03
C LYS A 403 11.12 32.30 6.97
N PHE A 404 12.15 31.45 6.83
CA PHE A 404 13.44 31.59 7.52
C PHE A 404 14.64 31.23 6.62
N PRO A 405 15.84 31.78 6.89
CA PRO A 405 17.07 31.40 6.18
C PRO A 405 17.41 29.92 6.41
N MET A 406 18.04 29.28 5.43
CA MET A 406 18.42 27.87 5.48
C MET A 406 19.37 27.59 6.66
N PHE A 407 20.50 28.29 6.74
CA PHE A 407 21.46 28.09 7.82
C PHE A 407 21.25 29.06 8.98
N ASN A 408 21.63 28.62 10.18
CA ASN A 408 21.61 29.49 11.36
C ASN A 408 22.73 30.55 11.32
N SER A 409 23.79 30.29 10.56
CA SER A 409 24.86 31.25 10.28
C SER A 409 24.37 32.38 9.39
N ASP A 410 23.55 32.08 8.37
CA ASP A 410 22.97 33.08 7.47
C ASP A 410 22.08 34.07 8.24
N LEU A 411 21.18 33.53 9.08
CA LEU A 411 20.32 34.36 9.94
C LEU A 411 21.15 35.26 10.86
N ARG A 412 22.23 34.72 11.45
CA ARG A 412 23.12 35.50 12.31
C ARG A 412 23.85 36.59 11.53
N ALA A 413 24.36 36.27 10.34
CA ALA A 413 25.06 37.22 9.48
C ALA A 413 24.16 38.39 9.09
N ILE A 414 22.91 38.12 8.66
CA ILE A 414 21.92 39.14 8.30
C ILE A 414 21.62 40.05 9.49
N LEU A 415 21.27 39.47 10.65
CA LEU A 415 20.94 40.25 11.84
C LEU A 415 22.14 41.04 12.37
N LYS A 416 23.36 40.48 12.29
CA LYS A 416 24.58 41.15 12.72
C LYS A 416 24.89 42.36 11.84
N VAL A 417 24.82 42.21 10.52
CA VAL A 417 25.07 43.31 9.57
C VAL A 417 23.98 44.40 9.71
N ALA A 418 22.75 44.01 10.05
CA ALA A 418 21.65 44.95 10.32
C ALA A 418 21.65 45.55 11.75
N GLY A 419 22.63 45.24 12.60
CA GLY A 419 22.70 45.75 13.98
C GLY A 419 21.66 45.17 14.95
N LYS A 420 21.01 44.05 14.58
CA LYS A 420 19.93 43.38 15.34
C LYS A 420 20.37 42.03 15.93
N GLU A 421 21.67 41.81 16.17
CA GLU A 421 22.21 40.52 16.64
C GLU A 421 21.61 40.05 17.98
N LEU A 422 21.21 40.97 18.86
CA LEU A 422 20.57 40.64 20.15
C LEU A 422 19.28 39.81 20.01
N LEU A 423 18.58 39.92 18.88
CA LEU A 423 17.35 39.16 18.60
C LEU A 423 17.63 37.74 18.09
N TYR A 424 18.90 37.41 17.79
CA TYR A 424 19.27 36.14 17.15
C TYR A 424 18.76 34.91 17.89
N GLU A 425 19.00 34.81 19.21
CA GLU A 425 18.61 33.61 19.96
C GLU A 425 17.08 33.44 20.07
N GLN A 426 16.32 34.55 20.05
CA GLN A 426 14.85 34.52 20.05
C GLN A 426 14.32 34.05 18.69
N ILE A 427 14.82 34.64 17.58
CA ILE A 427 14.42 34.29 16.21
C ILE A 427 14.83 32.86 15.86
N LYS A 428 16.01 32.42 16.32
CA LYS A 428 16.51 31.04 16.16
C LYS A 428 15.61 30.01 16.84
N LYS A 429 15.03 30.32 18.01
CA LYS A 429 14.03 29.45 18.65
C LYS A 429 12.76 29.32 17.80
N SER A 430 12.23 30.43 17.27
CA SER A 430 11.08 30.39 16.36
C SER A 430 11.37 29.63 15.06
N LYS A 431 12.55 29.85 14.46
CA LYS A 431 13.00 29.08 13.29
C LYS A 431 13.03 27.57 13.56
N ARG A 432 13.59 27.15 14.71
CA ARG A 432 13.64 25.73 15.10
C ARG A 432 12.23 25.15 15.27
N LEU A 433 11.34 25.88 15.92
CA LEU A 433 9.95 25.47 16.12
C LEU A 433 9.24 25.33 14.76
N TYR A 434 9.30 26.34 13.90
CA TYR A 434 8.74 26.32 12.54
C TYR A 434 9.23 25.13 11.73
N ASN A 435 10.56 24.97 11.57
CA ASN A 435 11.12 23.88 10.79
C ASN A 435 10.71 22.51 11.35
N SER A 436 10.74 22.35 12.67
CA SER A 436 10.35 21.08 13.30
C SER A 436 8.86 20.79 13.17
N THR A 437 8.03 21.84 13.08
CA THR A 437 6.59 21.74 12.88
C THR A 437 6.31 21.37 11.43
N MET A 438 6.84 22.10 10.45
CA MET A 438 6.67 21.78 9.02
C MET A 438 7.15 20.38 8.66
N ILE A 439 8.25 19.89 9.25
CA ILE A 439 8.71 18.51 9.06
C ILE A 439 7.70 17.49 9.63
N ALA A 440 7.16 17.77 10.82
CA ALA A 440 6.15 16.92 11.45
C ALA A 440 4.84 16.93 10.64
N LEU A 441 4.43 18.09 10.13
CA LEU A 441 3.26 18.22 9.28
C LEU A 441 3.46 17.55 7.91
N GLY A 442 4.70 17.45 7.41
CA GLY A 442 5.00 16.71 6.18
C GLY A 442 5.06 15.19 6.38
N ARG A 443 5.26 14.68 7.60
CA ARG A 443 5.46 13.24 7.87
C ARG A 443 4.31 12.65 8.69
N GLY A 444 3.56 11.75 8.09
CA GLY A 444 2.60 10.91 8.82
C GLY A 444 1.30 11.63 9.22
N ILE A 445 1.10 12.87 8.75
CA ILE A 445 -0.05 13.68 9.13
C ILE A 445 -1.38 13.10 8.62
N LYS A 446 -1.35 12.43 7.47
CA LYS A 446 -2.53 11.77 6.91
C LYS A 446 -3.06 10.69 7.85
N GLN A 447 -2.19 9.96 8.55
CA GLN A 447 -2.59 9.01 9.59
C GLN A 447 -3.09 9.72 10.86
N GLU A 448 -2.48 10.83 11.26
CA GLU A 448 -2.92 11.61 12.42
C GLU A 448 -4.32 12.24 12.19
N LEU A 449 -4.59 12.76 11.00
CA LEU A 449 -5.93 13.22 10.60
C LEU A 449 -6.93 12.08 10.54
N GLN A 450 -6.52 10.91 10.04
CA GLN A 450 -7.34 9.71 10.07
C GLN A 450 -7.78 9.35 11.50
N GLN A 451 -6.84 9.35 12.43
CA GLN A 451 -7.09 9.09 13.84
C GLN A 451 -8.01 10.14 14.45
N PHE A 452 -7.78 11.42 14.15
CA PHE A 452 -8.63 12.50 14.65
C PHE A 452 -10.07 12.42 14.10
N LEU A 453 -10.25 12.08 12.82
CA LEU A 453 -11.57 11.93 12.23
C LEU A 453 -12.37 10.77 12.84
N LYS A 454 -11.69 9.66 13.20
CA LYS A 454 -12.30 8.47 13.81
C LYS A 454 -12.62 8.65 15.28
N ASP A 455 -11.62 9.06 16.06
CA ASP A 455 -11.65 8.95 17.52
C ASP A 455 -11.67 10.31 18.23
N LYS A 456 -11.59 11.42 17.46
CA LYS A 456 -11.46 12.79 18.01
C LYS A 456 -10.27 12.94 18.96
N THR A 457 -9.23 12.13 18.76
CA THR A 457 -7.96 12.20 19.48
C THR A 457 -6.87 12.79 18.61
N VAL A 458 -6.10 13.72 19.16
CA VAL A 458 -4.88 14.23 18.51
C VAL A 458 -3.80 13.16 18.65
N GLY A 459 -3.17 12.77 17.54
CA GLY A 459 -2.08 11.80 17.59
C GLY A 459 -0.83 12.39 18.24
N GLU A 460 0.13 11.51 18.55
CA GLU A 460 1.30 11.90 19.33
C GLU A 460 2.17 12.96 18.64
N ILE A 461 2.25 12.93 17.30
CA ILE A 461 3.11 13.84 16.55
C ILE A 461 2.57 15.26 16.67
N LEU A 462 1.26 15.44 16.44
CA LEU A 462 0.62 16.74 16.53
C LEU A 462 0.54 17.21 17.99
N GLN A 463 0.30 16.32 18.94
CA GLN A 463 0.30 16.64 20.37
C GLN A 463 1.67 17.13 20.86
N LYS A 464 2.77 16.48 20.45
CA LYS A 464 4.16 16.93 20.77
C LYS A 464 4.48 18.29 20.18
N LYS A 465 3.76 18.72 19.14
CA LYS A 465 3.85 20.04 18.54
C LYS A 465 2.81 21.03 19.08
N SER A 466 2.14 20.67 20.17
CA SER A 466 1.14 21.49 20.86
C SER A 466 -0.14 21.75 20.08
N PHE A 467 -0.42 21.03 18.99
CA PHE A 467 -1.71 21.16 18.30
C PHE A 467 -2.86 20.72 19.21
N THR A 468 -3.92 21.52 19.23
CA THR A 468 -5.11 21.23 20.00
C THR A 468 -6.19 20.56 19.14
N LYS A 469 -7.21 20.00 19.80
CA LYS A 469 -8.39 19.49 19.11
C LYS A 469 -9.13 20.60 18.34
N GLU A 470 -9.15 21.80 18.89
CA GLU A 470 -9.80 22.97 18.29
C GLU A 470 -9.08 23.39 17.00
N THR A 471 -7.74 23.43 17.01
CA THR A 471 -6.93 23.70 15.82
C THR A 471 -7.23 22.71 14.69
N LEU A 472 -7.27 21.40 14.99
CA LEU A 472 -7.55 20.39 13.97
C LEU A 472 -9.00 20.42 13.49
N GLN A 473 -9.96 20.68 14.39
CA GLN A 473 -11.37 20.79 14.02
C GLN A 473 -11.60 21.99 13.09
N LYS A 474 -11.05 23.17 13.42
CA LYS A 474 -11.13 24.37 12.56
C LYS A 474 -10.51 24.11 11.18
N PHE A 475 -9.33 23.47 11.14
CA PHE A 475 -8.69 23.08 9.88
C PHE A 475 -9.57 22.15 9.03
N ILE A 476 -10.18 21.14 9.66
CA ILE A 476 -11.05 20.18 8.97
C ILE A 476 -12.30 20.86 8.42
N ASP A 477 -12.88 21.78 9.18
CA ASP A 477 -14.12 22.45 8.78
C ASP A 477 -13.88 23.44 7.64
N GLU A 478 -12.71 24.11 7.61
CA GLU A 478 -12.36 25.08 6.57
C GLU A 478 -11.79 24.44 5.30
N TYR A 479 -10.89 23.47 5.43
CA TYR A 479 -10.11 22.95 4.29
C TYR A 479 -10.44 21.52 3.89
N MET A 480 -11.17 20.77 4.72
CA MET A 480 -11.57 19.39 4.43
C MET A 480 -13.07 19.18 4.66
N PRO A 481 -13.96 20.03 4.10
CA PRO A 481 -15.39 19.91 4.34
C PRO A 481 -15.92 18.55 3.87
N LEU A 482 -16.95 18.06 4.56
CA LEU A 482 -17.63 16.83 4.18
C LEU A 482 -18.59 17.14 3.03
N LEU A 483 -18.27 16.65 1.84
CA LEU A 483 -19.01 16.94 0.61
C LEU A 483 -19.57 15.66 0.00
N THR A 484 -20.72 15.77 -0.66
CA THR A 484 -21.35 14.63 -1.33
C THR A 484 -20.90 14.56 -2.79
N ILE A 485 -20.58 13.36 -3.28
CA ILE A 485 -20.26 13.12 -4.68
C ILE A 485 -21.55 13.21 -5.51
N ILE A 486 -21.65 14.19 -6.39
CA ILE A 486 -22.77 14.32 -7.34
C ILE A 486 -22.47 13.51 -8.62
N LYS A 487 -21.23 13.59 -9.10
CA LYS A 487 -20.82 13.00 -10.37
C LYS A 487 -19.38 12.52 -10.29
N LYS A 488 -19.08 11.45 -11.02
CA LYS A 488 -17.73 10.92 -11.20
C LYS A 488 -17.59 10.49 -12.66
N GLU A 489 -16.59 11.05 -13.34
CA GLU A 489 -16.29 10.77 -14.74
C GLU A 489 -14.80 10.42 -14.87
N GLU A 490 -14.48 9.50 -15.78
CA GLU A 490 -13.10 9.25 -16.17
C GLU A 490 -12.64 10.37 -17.11
N VAL A 491 -11.44 10.88 -16.88
CA VAL A 491 -10.77 11.78 -17.82
C VAL A 491 -9.95 10.90 -18.75
N SER A 492 -10.45 10.64 -19.95
CA SER A 492 -9.64 10.01 -21.00
C SER A 492 -8.77 11.07 -21.65
N ASP A 493 -7.47 10.83 -21.74
CA ASP A 493 -6.55 11.54 -22.64
C ASP A 493 -6.91 11.18 -24.09
N GLU A 494 -8.05 11.66 -24.57
CA GLU A 494 -8.35 11.78 -26.00
C GLU A 494 -8.16 13.26 -26.37
N GLN A 495 -6.90 13.62 -26.64
CA GLN A 495 -6.52 14.69 -27.55
C GLN A 495 -5.49 14.19 -28.55
#